data_AF-A0A7S1X634-F1
#
_entry.id   AF-A0A7S1X634-F1
#
_cell.length_a   1.000
_cell.length_b   1.000
_cell.length_c   1.000
_cell.angle_alpha   90.00
_cell.angle_beta   90.00
_cell.angle_gamma   90.00
#
_symmetry.space_group_name_H-M   'P 1'
#
loop_
_entity.id
_entity.type
_entity.pdbx_description
1 polymer ?
#
loop_
_entity_poly.entity_id
_entity_poly.type
_entity_poly.pdbx_seq_one_letter_code
_entity_poly.pdbx_strand_id
1 'polypeptide(L)'
;AGEDGGPSEPEEGGSPAGAQKGGTGARVGSAKEWLQTILAKLSEPLADGPAPMVVLDFERPLVELDNRIAEVRRVAEENNVDVSEQIGELEGRATQLRMQTYSRLTPTQILQVARHPARPTFLDVVLNITDEFVELHGDRLGTNDPAIVCGLGTIDGDTFMLIGHQKGRNQKENVARNFGMPHP
;
A
#
# COMPACT_ATOMS: atom_id res chain seq x y z
N ALA A 1 -31.95 74.24 -38.12
CA ALA A 1 -30.57 74.23 -37.60
C ALA A 1 -30.33 72.84 -37.07
N GLY A 2 -29.59 71.95 -37.71
CA GLY A 2 -28.53 72.07 -38.71
C GLY A 2 -27.49 71.02 -38.31
N GLU A 3 -27.15 70.13 -39.26
CA GLU A 3 -25.84 69.44 -39.44
C GLU A 3 -25.37 68.47 -38.33
N ASP A 4 -24.65 67.35 -38.56
CA ASP A 4 -24.10 66.64 -39.73
C ASP A 4 -23.56 65.26 -39.28
N GLY A 5 -23.40 64.32 -40.23
CA GLY A 5 -22.29 63.33 -40.24
C GLY A 5 -22.56 61.84 -39.90
N GLY A 6 -22.60 60.95 -40.91
CA GLY A 6 -22.37 59.49 -40.75
C GLY A 6 -20.86 59.12 -40.84
N PRO A 7 -20.42 57.90 -41.26
CA PRO A 7 -21.02 56.54 -41.25
C PRO A 7 -20.03 55.45 -40.70
N SER A 8 -20.45 54.17 -40.56
CA SER A 8 -19.66 52.88 -40.51
C SER A 8 -20.41 51.86 -39.64
N GLU A 9 -20.54 50.54 -39.87
CA GLU A 9 -20.14 49.54 -40.87
C GLU A 9 -21.11 48.33 -40.67
N PRO A 10 -21.28 47.42 -41.65
CA PRO A 10 -22.19 46.26 -41.54
C PRO A 10 -21.47 45.00 -41.02
N GLU A 11 -22.10 44.25 -40.12
CA GLU A 11 -21.65 42.89 -39.79
C GLU A 11 -22.15 41.87 -40.83
N GLU A 12 -21.21 41.26 -41.54
CA GLU A 12 -21.45 40.14 -42.46
C GLU A 12 -21.63 38.83 -41.68
N GLY A 13 -22.76 38.16 -41.93
CA GLY A 13 -22.97 36.76 -41.59
C GLY A 13 -22.29 35.83 -42.61
N GLY A 14 -21.43 34.95 -42.11
CA GLY A 14 -20.87 33.81 -42.85
C GLY A 14 -21.40 32.47 -42.31
N SER A 15 -21.96 31.66 -43.20
CA SER A 15 -22.37 30.26 -43.02
C SER A 15 -21.20 29.31 -43.45
N PRO A 16 -21.35 27.97 -43.54
CA PRO A 16 -21.22 26.97 -42.48
C PRO A 16 -20.14 25.88 -42.76
N ALA A 17 -20.13 24.84 -41.91
CA ALA A 17 -19.66 23.47 -42.14
C ALA A 17 -18.15 23.15 -42.02
N GLY A 18 -17.82 22.41 -40.95
CA GLY A 18 -16.58 21.67 -40.80
C GLY A 18 -16.76 20.53 -39.81
N ALA A 19 -17.03 19.33 -40.33
CA ALA A 19 -17.08 18.09 -39.54
C ALA A 19 -15.72 17.80 -38.89
N GLN A 20 -15.69 17.56 -37.58
CA GLN A 20 -14.52 17.00 -36.90
C GLN A 20 -14.89 15.69 -36.21
N LYS A 21 -14.25 14.62 -36.70
CA LYS A 21 -14.32 13.25 -36.21
C LYS A 21 -13.77 13.17 -34.79
N GLY A 22 -14.53 12.52 -33.91
CA GLY A 22 -14.05 12.06 -32.62
C GLY A 22 -12.97 10.97 -32.77
N GLY A 23 -11.78 11.28 -32.28
CA GLY A 23 -10.83 10.37 -31.65
C GLY A 23 -10.48 11.01 -30.31
N THR A 24 -10.31 10.30 -29.20
CA THR A 24 -9.40 9.16 -29.07
C THR A 24 -9.76 8.41 -27.79
N GLY A 25 -9.84 7.09 -27.89
CA GLY A 25 -9.98 6.21 -26.74
C GLY A 25 -8.83 6.39 -25.76
N ALA A 26 -9.17 6.43 -24.47
CA ALA A 26 -8.20 6.35 -23.38
C ALA A 26 -7.41 5.05 -23.55
N ARG A 27 -6.09 5.17 -23.75
CA ARG A 27 -5.19 4.02 -23.74
C ARG A 27 -5.23 3.45 -22.33
N VAL A 28 -5.64 2.19 -22.20
CA VAL A 28 -5.40 1.40 -20.99
C VAL A 28 -3.89 1.31 -20.85
N GLY A 29 -3.34 2.02 -19.86
CA GLY A 29 -1.91 1.98 -19.54
C GLY A 29 -1.48 0.55 -19.21
N SER A 30 -0.23 0.23 -19.52
CA SER A 30 0.37 -1.08 -19.24
C SER A 30 0.18 -1.43 -17.76
N ALA A 31 -0.07 -2.71 -17.43
CA ALA A 31 -0.16 -3.19 -16.05
C ALA A 31 1.06 -2.74 -15.21
N LYS A 32 2.22 -2.59 -15.87
CA LYS A 32 3.44 -2.02 -15.29
C LYS A 32 3.29 -0.54 -14.90
N GLU A 33 2.63 0.29 -15.68
CA GLU A 33 2.39 1.71 -15.39
C GLU A 33 1.37 1.89 -14.25
N TRP A 34 0.35 1.04 -14.21
CA TRP A 34 -0.60 0.95 -13.09
C TRP A 34 0.10 0.53 -11.79
N LEU A 35 0.94 -0.51 -11.86
CA LEU A 35 1.70 -1.03 -10.74
C LEU A 35 2.73 0.01 -10.25
N GLN A 36 3.39 0.72 -11.16
CA GLN A 36 4.26 1.86 -10.82
C GLN A 36 3.48 3.02 -10.20
N THR A 37 2.25 3.28 -10.62
CA THR A 37 1.40 4.31 -10.01
C THR A 37 0.96 3.94 -8.59
N ILE A 38 0.66 2.65 -8.35
CA ILE A 38 0.35 2.14 -7.01
C ILE A 38 1.59 2.12 -6.13
N LEU A 39 2.72 1.63 -6.63
CA LEU A 39 3.99 1.68 -5.92
C LEU A 39 4.38 3.13 -5.61
N ALA A 40 4.16 4.07 -6.53
CA ALA A 40 4.39 5.49 -6.30
C ALA A 40 3.48 6.04 -5.18
N LYS A 41 2.17 5.72 -5.20
CA LYS A 41 1.23 6.08 -4.12
C LYS A 41 1.52 5.40 -2.79
N LEU A 42 2.10 4.20 -2.82
CA LEU A 42 2.55 3.47 -1.63
C LEU A 42 3.89 4.04 -1.10
N SER A 43 4.69 4.64 -2.00
CA SER A 43 5.99 5.27 -1.70
C SER A 43 5.91 6.76 -1.40
N GLU A 44 4.73 7.39 -1.55
CA GLU A 44 4.51 8.74 -1.02
C GLU A 44 4.86 8.68 0.48
N PRO A 45 5.86 9.46 0.94
CA PRO A 45 6.21 9.45 2.34
C PRO A 45 5.05 10.14 3.06
N LEU A 46 4.17 9.31 3.63
CA LEU A 46 3.15 9.75 4.56
C LEU A 46 3.86 10.62 5.59
N ALA A 47 3.41 11.86 5.74
CA ALA A 47 3.89 12.81 6.75
C ALA A 47 3.65 12.31 8.20
N ASP A 48 3.06 11.13 8.37
CA ASP A 48 3.06 10.36 9.60
C ASP A 48 4.15 9.28 9.45
N GLY A 49 5.21 9.39 10.25
CA GLY A 49 6.37 8.50 10.22
C GLY A 49 6.03 7.01 10.34
N PRO A 50 7.01 6.09 10.16
CA PRO A 50 6.75 4.66 10.22
C PRO A 50 5.95 4.36 11.50
N ALA A 51 4.84 3.63 11.34
CA ALA A 51 4.03 3.21 12.48
C ALA A 51 4.99 2.68 13.55
N PRO A 52 4.87 3.13 14.81
CA PRO A 52 5.84 2.78 15.84
C PRO A 52 5.99 1.26 15.83
N MET A 53 7.23 0.77 15.77
CA MET A 53 7.53 -0.64 15.93
C MET A 53 7.05 -1.03 17.34
N VAL A 54 5.78 -1.44 17.43
CA VAL A 54 5.17 -1.82 18.70
C VAL A 54 5.73 -3.19 19.05
N VAL A 55 6.73 -3.20 19.93
CA VAL A 55 7.33 -4.42 20.44
C VAL A 55 6.36 -5.07 21.41
N LEU A 56 6.04 -6.35 21.19
CA LEU A 56 5.24 -7.12 22.15
C LEU A 56 6.09 -7.50 23.37
N ASP A 57 5.49 -7.53 24.56
CA ASP A 57 6.24 -7.76 25.81
C ASP A 57 7.06 -9.06 25.80
N PHE A 58 6.53 -10.12 25.19
CA PHE A 58 7.18 -11.41 25.09
C PHE A 58 8.26 -11.47 23.99
N GLU A 59 8.32 -10.48 23.11
CA GLU A 59 9.35 -10.33 22.07
C GLU A 59 10.55 -9.53 22.58
N ARG A 60 10.46 -8.90 23.76
CA ARG A 60 11.57 -8.14 24.36
C ARG A 60 12.91 -8.89 24.36
N PRO A 61 12.99 -10.18 24.76
CA PRO A 61 14.26 -10.91 24.75
C PRO A 61 14.85 -11.08 23.33
N LEU A 62 14.00 -11.13 22.30
CA LEU A 62 14.44 -11.18 20.90
C LEU A 62 15.00 -9.84 20.46
N VAL A 63 14.28 -8.75 20.77
CA VAL A 63 14.70 -7.39 20.45
C VAL A 63 16.03 -7.03 21.13
N GLU A 64 16.21 -7.42 22.40
CA GLU A 64 17.47 -7.23 23.12
C GLU A 64 18.63 -7.97 22.43
N LEU A 65 18.38 -9.17 21.91
CA LEU A 65 19.39 -9.96 21.20
C LEU A 65 19.70 -9.38 19.81
N ASP A 66 18.68 -8.96 19.06
CA ASP A 66 18.83 -8.30 17.76
C ASP A 66 19.61 -6.98 17.91
N ASN A 67 19.31 -6.19 18.94
CA ASN A 67 20.07 -4.97 19.27
C ASN A 67 21.53 -5.26 19.61
N ARG A 68 21.79 -6.37 20.32
CA ARG A 68 23.16 -6.78 20.65
C ARG A 68 23.93 -7.23 19.42
N ILE A 69 23.29 -7.94 18.49
CA ILE A 69 23.88 -8.32 17.20
C ILE A 69 24.22 -7.06 16.39
N ALA A 70 23.29 -6.09 16.33
CA ALA A 70 23.52 -4.82 15.63
C ALA A 70 24.69 -4.04 16.23
N GLU A 71 24.80 -3.99 17.55
CA GLU A 71 25.91 -3.31 18.23
C GLU A 71 27.25 -4.02 17.98
N VAL A 72 27.29 -5.35 18.05
CA VAL A 72 28.50 -6.13 17.76
C VAL A 72 28.96 -5.90 16.31
N ARG A 73 28.02 -5.89 15.35
CA ARG A 73 28.30 -5.57 13.95
C ARG A 73 28.90 -4.17 13.81
N ARG A 74 28.28 -3.17 14.45
CA ARG A 74 28.75 -1.77 14.42
C ARG A 74 30.16 -1.62 14.98
N VAL A 75 30.43 -2.18 16.15
CA VAL A 75 31.75 -2.10 16.81
C VAL A 75 32.83 -2.83 16.00
N ALA A 76 32.49 -3.95 15.37
CA ALA A 76 33.42 -4.68 14.52
C ALA A 76 33.81 -3.90 13.25
N GLU A 77 32.85 -3.22 12.63
CA GLU A 77 33.09 -2.31 11.51
C GLU A 77 33.97 -1.13 11.92
N GLU A 78 33.67 -0.48 13.06
CA GLU A 78 34.44 0.66 13.58
C GLU A 78 35.90 0.29 13.92
N ASN A 79 36.14 -0.90 14.45
CA ASN A 79 37.48 -1.36 14.87
C ASN A 79 38.17 -2.25 13.82
N ASN A 80 37.52 -2.50 12.70
CA ASN A 80 38.00 -3.34 11.60
C ASN A 80 38.45 -4.74 12.06
N VAL A 81 37.69 -5.33 13.00
CA VAL A 81 37.93 -6.66 13.60
C VAL A 81 36.97 -7.68 12.99
N ASP A 82 37.46 -8.88 12.68
CA ASP A 82 36.60 -9.98 12.26
C ASP A 82 35.91 -10.63 13.47
N VAL A 83 34.58 -10.53 13.50
CA VAL A 83 33.71 -11.18 14.50
C VAL A 83 32.63 -12.05 13.85
N SER A 84 32.86 -12.49 12.62
CA SER A 84 31.87 -13.20 11.81
C SER A 84 31.35 -14.47 12.50
N GLU A 85 32.24 -15.19 13.20
CA GLU A 85 31.89 -16.40 13.95
C GLU A 85 30.96 -16.09 15.14
N GLN A 86 31.27 -15.06 15.93
CA GLN A 86 30.46 -14.67 17.08
C GLN A 86 29.10 -14.12 16.66
N ILE A 87 29.03 -13.38 15.54
CA ILE A 87 27.76 -12.94 14.95
C ILE A 87 26.94 -14.18 14.54
N GLY A 88 27.54 -15.16 13.86
CA GLY A 88 26.85 -16.38 13.46
C GLY A 88 26.28 -17.16 14.65
N GLU A 89 27.02 -17.27 15.75
CA GLU A 89 26.51 -17.88 16.98
C GLU A 89 25.34 -17.12 17.59
N LEU A 90 25.40 -15.78 17.62
CA LEU A 90 24.33 -14.94 18.16
C LEU A 90 23.07 -15.01 17.30
N GLU A 91 23.22 -15.00 15.97
CA GLU A 91 22.12 -15.17 15.01
C GLU A 91 21.48 -16.55 15.10
N GLY A 92 22.30 -17.60 15.29
CA GLY A 92 21.81 -18.95 15.55
C GLY A 92 20.98 -19.02 16.83
N ARG A 93 21.49 -18.42 17.92
CA ARG A 93 20.75 -18.30 19.19
C ARG A 93 19.45 -17.50 19.04
N ALA A 94 19.48 -16.40 18.27
CA ALA A 94 18.30 -15.58 18.02
C ALA A 94 17.23 -16.34 17.25
N THR A 95 17.63 -17.11 16.23
CA THR A 95 16.73 -17.96 15.46
C THR A 95 16.10 -19.04 16.33
N GLN A 96 16.89 -19.71 17.16
CA GLN A 96 16.40 -20.74 18.08
C GLN A 96 15.42 -20.17 19.11
N LEU A 97 15.74 -19.03 19.72
CA LEU A 97 14.87 -18.35 20.68
C LEU A 97 13.57 -17.89 20.01
N ARG A 98 13.64 -17.33 18.81
CA ARG A 98 12.47 -16.90 18.03
C ARG A 98 11.52 -18.08 17.81
N MET A 99 12.04 -19.21 17.34
CA MET A 99 11.26 -20.44 17.17
C MET A 99 10.62 -20.91 18.47
N GLN A 100 11.36 -20.93 19.58
CA GLN A 100 10.83 -21.36 20.87
C GLN A 100 9.71 -20.43 21.36
N THR A 101 9.89 -19.12 21.25
CA THR A 101 8.90 -18.12 21.66
C THR A 101 7.60 -18.26 20.88
N TYR A 102 7.65 -18.28 19.54
CA TYR A 102 6.45 -18.39 18.72
C TYR A 102 5.80 -19.78 18.75
N SER A 103 6.54 -20.84 19.08
CA SER A 103 5.96 -22.18 19.24
C SER A 103 5.18 -22.37 20.54
N ARG A 104 5.40 -21.51 21.55
CA ARG A 104 4.80 -21.62 22.90
C ARG A 104 3.98 -20.39 23.28
N LEU A 105 3.31 -19.78 22.31
CA LEU A 105 2.45 -18.63 22.59
C LEU A 105 1.23 -19.04 23.44
N THR A 106 0.96 -18.23 24.46
CA THR A 106 -0.30 -18.29 25.22
C THR A 106 -1.45 -17.69 24.39
N PRO A 107 -2.72 -18.02 24.70
CA PRO A 107 -3.87 -17.47 23.98
C PRO A 107 -3.89 -15.93 23.91
N THR A 108 -3.50 -15.26 25.00
CA THR A 108 -3.40 -13.80 25.04
C THR A 108 -2.32 -13.27 24.10
N GLN A 109 -1.17 -13.93 24.02
CA GLN A 109 -0.07 -13.55 23.11
C GLN A 109 -0.46 -13.76 21.64
N ILE A 110 -1.19 -14.84 21.32
CA ILE A 110 -1.73 -15.06 19.97
C ILE A 110 -2.66 -13.90 19.57
N LEU A 111 -3.53 -13.45 20.49
CA LEU A 111 -4.41 -12.31 20.25
C LEU A 111 -3.63 -11.01 20.01
N GLN A 112 -2.54 -10.79 20.76
CA GLN A 112 -1.66 -9.63 20.55
C GLN A 112 -1.02 -9.64 19.16
N VAL A 113 -0.51 -10.80 18.70
CA VAL A 113 0.04 -10.97 17.34
C VAL A 113 -1.04 -10.74 16.28
N ALA A 114 -2.24 -11.29 16.46
CA ALA A 114 -3.34 -11.12 15.52
C ALA A 114 -3.79 -9.65 15.39
N ARG A 115 -3.61 -8.85 16.44
CA ARG A 115 -3.96 -7.42 16.49
C ARG A 115 -2.75 -6.50 16.27
N HIS A 116 -1.61 -7.05 15.87
CA HIS A 116 -0.38 -6.27 15.69
C HIS A 116 -0.62 -5.12 14.70
N PRO A 117 -0.23 -3.87 15.03
CA PRO A 117 -0.46 -2.71 14.15
C PRO A 117 0.16 -2.86 12.76
N ALA A 118 1.35 -3.47 12.67
CA ALA A 118 2.05 -3.75 11.42
C ALA A 118 1.70 -5.12 10.81
N ARG A 119 0.58 -5.75 11.20
CA ARG A 119 0.15 -7.00 10.57
C ARG A 119 -0.18 -6.73 9.10
N PRO A 120 0.34 -7.54 8.14
CA PRO A 120 0.02 -7.39 6.72
C PRO A 120 -1.48 -7.38 6.47
N THR A 121 -1.93 -6.43 5.67
CA THR A 121 -3.33 -6.27 5.25
C THR A 121 -3.65 -7.15 4.04
N PHE A 122 -4.91 -7.22 3.63
CA PHE A 122 -5.31 -8.02 2.48
C PHE A 122 -4.56 -7.59 1.20
N LEU A 123 -4.52 -6.28 0.91
CA LEU A 123 -3.78 -5.75 -0.23
C LEU A 123 -2.28 -6.07 -0.17
N ASP A 124 -1.68 -6.09 1.03
CA ASP A 124 -0.26 -6.44 1.17
C ASP A 124 0.01 -7.89 0.76
N VAL A 125 -0.92 -8.79 1.06
CA VAL A 125 -0.80 -10.19 0.64
C VAL A 125 -1.05 -10.30 -0.86
N VAL A 126 -2.12 -9.69 -1.37
CA VAL A 126 -2.50 -9.74 -2.79
C VAL A 126 -1.37 -9.21 -3.67
N LEU A 127 -0.82 -8.04 -3.36
CA LEU A 127 0.25 -7.41 -4.15
C LEU A 127 1.58 -8.19 -4.10
N ASN A 128 1.77 -9.05 -3.09
CA ASN A 128 2.95 -9.90 -2.98
C ASN A 128 2.81 -11.28 -3.65
N ILE A 129 1.58 -11.76 -3.85
CA ILE A 129 1.32 -13.09 -4.44
C ILE A 129 0.86 -13.04 -5.90
N THR A 130 0.44 -11.86 -6.39
CA THR A 130 -0.08 -11.68 -7.76
C THR A 130 0.90 -10.92 -8.63
N ASP A 131 1.00 -11.30 -9.91
CA ASP A 131 1.80 -10.57 -10.90
C ASP A 131 1.07 -9.30 -11.38
N GLU A 132 -0.24 -9.45 -11.58
CA GLU A 132 -1.16 -8.39 -11.96
C GLU A 132 -2.40 -8.48 -11.09
N PHE A 133 -2.86 -7.35 -10.55
CA PHE A 133 -4.10 -7.26 -9.80
C PHE A 133 -4.95 -6.12 -10.37
N VAL A 134 -6.25 -6.35 -10.57
CA VAL A 134 -7.19 -5.33 -11.03
C VAL A 134 -8.30 -5.24 -10.00
N GLU A 135 -8.26 -4.20 -9.19
CA GLU A 135 -9.29 -3.93 -8.19
C GLU A 135 -10.62 -3.58 -8.87
N LEU A 136 -11.69 -4.20 -8.37
CA LEU A 136 -13.07 -3.97 -8.79
C LEU A 136 -13.80 -3.23 -7.68
N HIS A 137 -14.68 -2.32 -8.09
CA HIS A 137 -15.40 -1.46 -7.16
C HIS A 137 -16.90 -1.48 -7.44
N GLY A 138 -17.67 -1.26 -6.38
CA GLY A 138 -19.10 -1.01 -6.44
C GLY A 138 -19.98 -2.26 -6.38
N ASP A 139 -21.15 -2.07 -5.80
CA ASP A 139 -22.22 -3.06 -5.62
C ASP A 139 -23.28 -3.04 -6.74
N ARG A 140 -23.11 -2.16 -7.74
CA ARG A 140 -24.10 -1.81 -8.79
C ARG A 140 -25.39 -1.14 -8.30
N LEU A 141 -25.55 -0.92 -7.00
CA LEU A 141 -26.64 -0.16 -6.38
C LEU A 141 -26.23 1.27 -6.02
N GLY A 142 -24.95 1.61 -6.21
CA GLY A 142 -24.43 2.97 -6.09
C GLY A 142 -23.54 3.18 -4.86
N THR A 143 -23.21 2.11 -4.12
CA THR A 143 -22.29 2.19 -2.99
C THR A 143 -21.02 1.39 -3.25
N ASN A 144 -19.91 1.85 -2.69
CA ASN A 144 -18.63 1.17 -2.72
C ASN A 144 -18.11 1.16 -1.29
N ASP A 145 -18.03 -0.01 -0.68
CA ASP A 145 -17.55 -0.14 0.69
C ASP A 145 -16.02 -0.26 0.71
N PRO A 146 -15.29 0.75 1.21
CA PRO A 146 -13.83 0.71 1.27
C PRO A 146 -13.27 -0.34 2.25
N ALA A 147 -14.10 -0.94 3.09
CA ALA A 147 -13.74 -2.03 3.99
C ALA A 147 -13.55 -3.37 3.28
N ILE A 148 -14.18 -3.57 2.11
CA ILE A 148 -14.03 -4.77 1.28
C ILE A 148 -13.30 -4.39 0.00
N VAL A 149 -12.25 -5.14 -0.29
CA VAL A 149 -11.53 -5.04 -1.56
C VAL A 149 -11.76 -6.33 -2.32
N CYS A 150 -12.13 -6.20 -3.59
CA CYS A 150 -12.20 -7.33 -4.51
C CYS A 150 -11.47 -7.02 -5.81
N GLY A 151 -11.01 -8.05 -6.51
CA GLY A 151 -10.34 -7.85 -7.78
C GLY A 151 -9.92 -9.16 -8.44
N LEU A 152 -9.52 -9.05 -9.71
CA LEU A 152 -8.94 -10.16 -10.47
C LEU A 152 -7.42 -10.12 -10.31
N GLY A 153 -6.81 -11.24 -9.92
CA GLY A 153 -5.37 -11.39 -9.80
C GLY A 153 -4.86 -12.60 -10.57
N THR A 154 -3.67 -12.50 -11.15
CA THR A 154 -2.99 -13.64 -11.81
C THR A 154 -1.91 -14.21 -10.90
N ILE A 155 -1.95 -15.52 -10.66
CA ILE A 155 -0.97 -16.26 -9.86
C ILE A 155 -0.55 -17.48 -10.68
N ASP A 156 0.75 -17.63 -10.94
CA ASP A 156 1.32 -18.75 -11.72
C ASP A 156 0.65 -18.96 -13.11
N GLY A 157 0.18 -17.87 -13.73
CA GLY A 157 -0.48 -17.89 -15.04
C GLY A 157 -1.99 -18.16 -15.00
N ASP A 158 -2.56 -18.48 -13.84
CA ASP A 158 -4.00 -18.67 -13.65
C ASP A 158 -4.65 -17.42 -13.03
N THR A 159 -5.85 -17.07 -13.48
CA THR A 159 -6.60 -15.90 -12.98
C THR A 159 -7.58 -16.28 -11.89
N PHE A 160 -7.52 -15.57 -10.76
CA PHE A 160 -8.34 -15.75 -9.58
C PHE A 160 -9.14 -14.49 -9.23
N MET A 161 -10.33 -14.67 -8.67
CA MET A 161 -11.06 -13.61 -7.98
C MET A 161 -10.63 -13.59 -6.51
N LEU A 162 -10.09 -12.45 -6.08
CA LEU A 162 -9.61 -12.24 -4.71
C LEU A 162 -10.55 -11.28 -4.02
N ILE A 163 -11.02 -11.63 -2.83
CA ILE A 163 -11.94 -10.82 -2.02
C ILE A 163 -11.49 -10.87 -0.57
N GLY A 164 -11.42 -9.73 0.10
CA GLY A 164 -11.04 -9.69 1.50
C GLY A 164 -11.31 -8.36 2.19
N HIS A 165 -11.16 -8.39 3.51
CA HIS A 165 -11.27 -7.21 4.35
C HIS A 165 -9.98 -6.39 4.29
N GLN A 166 -10.11 -5.09 4.01
CA GLN A 166 -8.98 -4.17 4.01
C GLN A 166 -9.06 -3.24 5.21
N LYS A 167 -8.17 -3.46 6.18
CA LYS A 167 -7.93 -2.55 7.30
C LYS A 167 -6.89 -1.50 6.88
N GLY A 168 -7.05 -0.27 7.34
CA GLY A 168 -6.06 0.79 7.07
C GLY A 168 -4.79 0.66 7.92
N ARG A 169 -3.66 1.11 7.39
CA ARG A 169 -2.37 1.13 8.11
C ARG A 169 -2.28 2.30 9.07
N ASN A 170 -2.72 3.48 8.62
CA ASN A 170 -2.65 4.71 9.39
C ASN A 170 -4.01 5.08 9.98
N GLN A 171 -4.06 6.02 10.91
CA GLN A 171 -5.33 6.47 11.53
C GLN A 171 -6.32 6.98 10.47
N LYS A 172 -5.86 7.81 9.53
CA LYS A 172 -6.68 8.33 8.43
C LYS A 172 -7.26 7.21 7.57
N GLU A 173 -6.44 6.23 7.22
CA GLU A 173 -6.86 5.10 6.39
C GLU A 173 -7.82 4.16 7.16
N ASN A 174 -7.58 3.94 8.45
CA ASN A 174 -8.48 3.15 9.29
C ASN A 174 -9.88 3.77 9.35
N VAL A 175 -9.99 5.09 9.50
CA VAL A 175 -11.28 5.77 9.44
C VAL A 175 -11.90 5.65 8.05
N ALA A 176 -11.12 5.89 6.99
CA ALA A 176 -11.62 5.82 5.62
C ALA A 176 -12.15 4.42 5.23
N ARG A 177 -11.54 3.35 5.75
CA ARG A 177 -11.92 1.95 5.49
C ARG A 177 -12.81 1.34 6.58
N ASN A 178 -13.41 2.17 7.44
CA ASN A 178 -14.24 1.73 8.56
C ASN A 178 -13.62 0.61 9.41
N PHE A 179 -12.30 0.68 9.64
CA PHE A 179 -11.51 -0.33 10.36
C PHE A 179 -11.62 -1.76 9.78
N GLY A 180 -11.98 -1.90 8.50
CA GLY A 180 -12.22 -3.20 7.85
C GLY A 180 -13.57 -3.83 8.21
N MET A 181 -14.50 -3.07 8.76
CA MET A 181 -15.85 -3.52 9.10
C MET A 181 -16.82 -3.17 7.95
N PRO A 182 -17.36 -4.16 7.23
CA PRO A 182 -18.22 -3.89 6.09
C PRO A 182 -19.64 -3.49 6.48
N HIS A 183 -20.29 -2.74 5.59
CA HIS A 183 -21.71 -2.41 5.63
C HIS A 183 -22.50 -3.30 4.67
N PRO A 184 -23.73 -3.70 5.05
CA PRO A 184 -24.62 -4.48 4.21
C PRO A 184 -25.31 -3.66 3.11
#